data_AF-A0A1B6J8Q9-F1
#
_entry.id   AF-A0A1B6J8Q9-F1
#
_cell.length_a   1.000
_cell.length_b   1.000
_cell.length_c   1.000
_cell.angle_alpha   90.00
_cell.angle_beta   90.00
_cell.angle_gamma   90.00
#
_symmetry.space_group_name_H-M   'P 1'
#
loop_
_entity.id
_entity.type
_entity.pdbx_description
1 polymer ?
#
loop_
_entity_poly.entity_id
_entity_poly.type
_entity_poly.pdbx_seq_one_letter_code
_entity_poly.pdbx_strand_id
1 'polypeptide(L)'
;QLGTLGAGNHYAEIQVVDEIFDKSAASKMGIESQGQICVMIHSGSRGFGHQVATDALVEMEKAMKRDNIETNDRQLACARINSPEGQNYLKAMSAAANFAWVNRSSMTFLSRQAFAKQFRMTPDDLDMHVIYDVSHNIAKVEEHMVDGKQKTLLVHRKGSTRAFPPHHPLIPVDYQLTGQPVLIGGTMGTCSYVLTGTEVGMQETFGSTCHGAGRALSRAKSRRNLDYQEVLRKLEDQGISIRVASPKLVMEEAPESYKNVTDVVDTCHAAGISKKAIKLRPIAVIKG
;
A
#
# COMPACT_ATOMS: atom_id res chain seq x y z
N GLN A 1 11.48 11.17 12.60
CA GLN A 1 10.24 11.07 11.81
C GLN A 1 9.41 9.81 12.13
N LEU A 2 9.79 8.99 13.12
CA LEU A 2 8.99 7.84 13.54
C LEU A 2 7.64 8.29 14.13
N GLY A 3 6.59 7.50 13.91
CA GLY A 3 5.22 7.79 14.36
C GLY A 3 4.52 8.90 13.58
N THR A 4 4.91 9.13 12.32
CA THR A 4 4.34 10.21 11.48
C THR A 4 3.87 9.71 10.12
N LEU A 5 2.82 10.32 9.57
CA LEU A 5 2.32 10.06 8.23
C LEU A 5 3.33 10.50 7.16
N GLY A 6 3.66 11.79 7.22
CA GLY A 6 4.41 12.53 6.22
C GLY A 6 3.64 12.91 4.96
N ALA A 7 4.39 13.44 3.99
CA ALA A 7 3.85 14.03 2.78
C ALA A 7 3.60 13.02 1.63
N GLY A 8 3.02 13.53 0.55
CA GLY A 8 2.72 12.79 -0.68
C GLY A 8 1.38 12.06 -0.60
N ASN A 9 1.34 10.86 -1.16
CA ASN A 9 0.14 10.02 -1.13
C ASN A 9 -0.10 9.35 0.23
N HIS A 10 0.66 9.67 1.27
CA HIS A 10 0.43 9.15 2.61
C HIS A 10 -0.80 9.79 3.26
N TYR A 11 -1.53 8.98 4.04
CA TYR A 11 -2.75 9.38 4.73
C TYR A 11 -3.10 8.43 5.88
N ALA A 12 -3.95 8.90 6.78
CA ALA A 12 -4.82 8.06 7.60
C ALA A 12 -6.26 8.40 7.24
N GLU A 13 -7.06 7.40 6.90
CA GLU A 13 -8.44 7.59 6.46
C GLU A 13 -9.40 6.83 7.37
N ILE A 14 -10.48 7.50 7.77
CA ILE A 14 -11.66 6.85 8.34
C ILE A 14 -12.60 6.59 7.17
N GLN A 15 -12.93 5.32 7.00
CA GLN A 15 -13.69 4.83 5.86
C GLN A 15 -14.91 4.05 6.34
N VAL A 16 -15.92 3.99 5.50
CA VAL A 16 -17.11 3.16 5.70
C VAL A 16 -17.11 2.03 4.69
N VAL A 17 -17.50 0.82 5.12
CA VAL A 17 -17.75 -0.32 4.23
C VAL A 17 -18.95 0.00 3.36
N ASP A 18 -18.70 0.22 2.07
CA ASP A 18 -19.68 0.65 1.08
C ASP A 18 -20.32 -0.57 0.40
N GLU A 19 -19.51 -1.58 0.08
CA GLU A 19 -19.97 -2.80 -0.59
C GLU A 19 -19.17 -4.02 -0.12
N ILE A 20 -19.84 -5.18 -0.05
CA ILE A 20 -19.23 -6.47 0.29
C ILE A 20 -19.46 -7.42 -0.90
N PHE A 21 -18.38 -7.77 -1.59
CA PHE A 21 -18.40 -8.68 -2.74
C PHE A 21 -18.23 -10.14 -2.32
N ASP A 22 -17.44 -10.40 -1.28
CA ASP A 22 -17.19 -11.73 -0.74
C ASP A 22 -17.45 -11.74 0.76
N LYS A 23 -18.64 -12.23 1.15
CA LYS A 23 -19.08 -12.29 2.55
C LYS A 23 -18.19 -13.19 3.41
N SER A 24 -17.66 -14.27 2.84
CA SER A 24 -16.80 -15.19 3.59
C SER A 24 -15.47 -14.55 3.91
N ALA A 25 -14.85 -13.90 2.92
CA ALA A 25 -13.62 -13.14 3.12
C ALA A 25 -13.83 -11.95 4.08
N ALA A 26 -14.94 -11.21 3.93
CA ALA A 26 -15.25 -10.07 4.78
C ALA A 26 -15.40 -10.47 6.25
N SER A 27 -16.19 -11.52 6.56
CA SER A 27 -16.37 -11.98 7.94
C SER A 27 -15.05 -12.49 8.56
N LYS A 28 -14.17 -13.15 7.78
CA LYS A 28 -12.83 -13.51 8.28
C LYS A 28 -11.95 -12.30 8.60
N MET A 29 -12.20 -11.16 7.96
CA MET A 29 -11.54 -9.89 8.26
C MET A 29 -12.27 -9.08 9.35
N GLY A 30 -13.28 -9.65 10.03
CA GLY A 30 -14.08 -8.96 11.04
C GLY A 30 -15.05 -7.92 10.45
N ILE A 31 -15.37 -8.00 9.16
CA ILE A 31 -16.31 -7.12 8.47
C ILE A 31 -17.64 -7.86 8.26
N GLU A 32 -18.64 -7.54 9.07
CA GLU A 32 -19.90 -8.28 9.13
C GLU A 32 -21.03 -7.60 8.34
N SER A 33 -20.94 -6.30 8.10
CA SER A 33 -22.00 -5.54 7.41
C SER A 33 -21.50 -4.29 6.68
N GLN A 34 -22.30 -3.85 5.71
CA GLN A 34 -22.16 -2.52 5.12
C GLN A 34 -22.42 -1.45 6.19
N GLY A 35 -21.70 -0.33 6.13
CA GLY A 35 -21.77 0.72 7.15
C GLY A 35 -20.73 0.60 8.27
N GLN A 36 -20.03 -0.54 8.38
CA GLN A 36 -18.96 -0.69 9.37
C GLN A 36 -17.82 0.30 9.11
N ILE A 37 -17.26 0.86 10.18
CA ILE A 37 -16.19 1.85 10.12
C ILE A 37 -14.82 1.17 10.17
N CYS A 38 -13.92 1.56 9.27
CA CYS A 38 -12.55 1.09 9.21
C CYS A 38 -11.57 2.27 9.22
N VAL A 39 -10.34 2.01 9.66
CA VAL A 39 -9.24 2.97 9.57
C VAL A 39 -8.15 2.40 8.66
N MET A 40 -7.81 3.14 7.60
CA MET A 40 -6.72 2.78 6.70
C MET A 40 -5.54 3.72 6.89
N ILE A 41 -4.34 3.16 7.12
CA ILE A 41 -3.11 3.93 7.30
C ILE A 41 -2.17 3.63 6.14
N HIS A 42 -1.91 4.64 5.30
CA HIS A 42 -0.93 4.56 4.23
C HIS A 42 0.30 5.40 4.58
N SER A 43 1.38 4.71 5.00
CA SER A 43 2.68 5.34 5.24
C SER A 43 3.83 4.34 5.06
N GLY A 44 5.04 4.87 4.96
CA GLY A 44 6.26 4.09 4.71
C GLY A 44 7.39 4.38 5.69
N SER A 45 8.62 4.12 5.22
CA SER A 45 9.88 4.25 5.97
C SER A 45 10.34 5.69 6.20
N ARG A 46 9.50 6.68 5.86
CA ARG A 46 9.82 8.11 5.91
C ARG A 46 11.13 8.42 5.17
N GLY A 47 11.87 9.46 5.60
CA GLY A 47 13.15 9.81 4.99
C GLY A 47 14.22 8.74 5.10
N PHE A 48 14.11 7.82 6.06
CA PHE A 48 15.12 6.78 6.28
C PHE A 48 15.26 5.85 5.07
N GLY A 49 14.16 5.25 4.59
CA GLY A 49 14.22 4.38 3.40
C GLY A 49 14.57 5.13 2.11
N HIS A 50 14.20 6.41 1.99
CA HIS A 50 14.64 7.24 0.87
C HIS A 50 16.17 7.39 0.85
N GLN A 51 16.77 7.65 2.02
CA GLN A 51 18.22 7.77 2.12
C GLN A 51 18.92 6.43 1.86
N VAL A 52 18.41 5.32 2.43
CA VAL A 52 18.92 3.97 2.15
C VAL A 52 18.95 3.66 0.65
N ALA A 53 17.87 4.00 -0.08
CA ALA A 53 17.83 3.81 -1.52
C ALA A 53 18.83 4.72 -2.26
N THR A 54 18.95 5.98 -1.84
CA THR A 54 19.88 6.96 -2.43
C THR A 54 21.33 6.49 -2.28
N ASP A 55 21.72 6.05 -1.08
CA ASP A 55 23.07 5.57 -0.80
C ASP A 55 23.38 4.29 -1.57
N ALA A 56 22.41 3.37 -1.66
CA ALA A 56 22.57 2.13 -2.39
C ALA A 56 22.75 2.34 -3.90
N LEU A 57 22.07 3.32 -4.50
CA LEU A 57 22.23 3.64 -5.92
C LEU A 57 23.67 4.06 -6.24
N VAL A 58 24.31 4.84 -5.37
CA VAL A 58 25.73 5.24 -5.54
C VAL A 58 26.66 4.02 -5.52
N GLU A 59 26.43 3.08 -4.60
CA GLU A 59 27.23 1.85 -4.52
C GLU A 59 26.94 0.89 -5.69
N MET A 60 25.69 0.82 -6.17
CA MET A 60 25.31 0.03 -7.34
C MET A 60 25.96 0.58 -8.62
N GLU A 61 26.04 1.89 -8.82
CA GLU A 61 26.75 2.47 -9.97
C GLU A 61 28.24 2.05 -9.99
N LYS A 62 28.90 1.97 -8.82
CA LYS A 62 30.27 1.45 -8.71
C LYS A 62 30.35 -0.04 -9.02
N ALA A 63 29.40 -0.84 -8.49
CA ALA A 63 29.33 -2.28 -8.71
C ALA A 63 29.12 -2.61 -10.19
N MET A 64 28.24 -1.88 -10.89
CA MET A 64 28.00 -2.05 -12.33
C MET A 64 29.27 -1.82 -13.13
N LYS A 65 30.03 -0.76 -12.83
CA LYS A 65 31.30 -0.46 -13.51
C LYS A 65 32.34 -1.55 -13.25
N ARG A 66 32.42 -2.09 -12.03
CA ARG A 66 33.32 -3.21 -11.69
C ARG A 66 32.95 -4.49 -12.43
N ASP A 67 31.65 -4.80 -12.49
CA ASP A 67 31.12 -6.07 -12.97
C ASP A 67 30.76 -6.05 -14.47
N ASN A 68 31.07 -4.94 -15.16
CA ASN A 68 30.72 -4.66 -16.56
C ASN A 68 29.22 -4.90 -16.86
N ILE A 69 28.35 -4.42 -15.97
CA ILE A 69 26.89 -4.49 -16.15
C ILE A 69 26.44 -3.24 -16.89
N GLU A 70 25.93 -3.42 -18.10
CA GLU A 70 25.34 -2.35 -18.91
C GLU A 70 23.82 -2.41 -18.85
N THR A 71 23.18 -1.24 -18.70
CA THR A 71 21.73 -1.08 -18.72
C THR A 71 21.34 -0.08 -19.80
N ASN A 72 20.14 -0.22 -20.34
CA ASN A 72 19.57 0.71 -21.32
C ASN A 72 19.15 2.06 -20.71
N ASP A 73 19.08 2.15 -19.38
CA ASP A 73 18.81 3.39 -18.65
C ASP A 73 19.66 3.43 -17.37
N ARG A 74 20.25 4.58 -17.07
CA ARG A 74 21.05 4.79 -15.84
C ARG A 74 20.22 4.61 -14.57
N GLN A 75 18.91 4.87 -14.62
CA GLN A 75 17.98 4.68 -13.51
C GLN A 75 17.72 3.20 -13.19
N LEU A 76 18.21 2.27 -14.01
CA LEU A 76 18.17 0.82 -13.76
C LEU A 76 19.44 0.33 -13.05
N ALA A 77 20.08 1.19 -12.26
CA ALA A 77 21.26 0.82 -11.49
C ALA A 77 21.00 -0.40 -10.60
N CYS A 78 21.91 -1.39 -10.65
CA CYS A 78 21.74 -2.67 -9.98
C CYS A 78 23.08 -3.30 -9.56
N ALA A 79 23.01 -4.33 -8.72
CA ALA A 79 24.16 -5.16 -8.35
C ALA A 79 23.75 -6.64 -8.35
N ARG A 80 24.71 -7.54 -8.48
CA ARG A 80 24.45 -8.99 -8.33
C ARG A 80 23.95 -9.25 -6.91
N ILE A 81 22.92 -10.07 -6.75
CA ILE A 81 22.26 -10.33 -5.45
C ILE A 81 23.26 -10.75 -4.37
N ASN A 82 24.23 -11.59 -4.72
CA ASN A 82 25.23 -12.12 -3.80
C ASN A 82 26.51 -11.27 -3.69
N SER A 83 26.59 -10.11 -4.36
CA SER A 83 27.72 -9.20 -4.19
C SER A 83 27.65 -8.51 -2.82
N PRO A 84 28.77 -7.94 -2.31
CA PRO A 84 28.75 -7.13 -1.10
C PRO A 84 27.72 -6.00 -1.16
N GLU A 85 27.62 -5.30 -2.29
CA GLU A 85 26.65 -4.21 -2.48
C GLU A 85 25.21 -4.70 -2.48
N GLY A 86 24.92 -5.81 -3.16
CA GLY A 86 23.60 -6.44 -3.18
C GLY A 86 23.15 -6.87 -1.79
N GLN A 87 24.02 -7.57 -1.05
CA GLN A 87 23.71 -8.02 0.32
C GLN A 87 23.60 -6.86 1.31
N ASN A 88 24.44 -5.84 1.19
CA ASN A 88 24.36 -4.63 2.02
C ASN A 88 23.05 -3.89 1.79
N TYR A 89 22.64 -3.71 0.52
CA TYR A 89 21.36 -3.10 0.19
C TYR A 89 20.18 -3.91 0.73
N LEU A 90 20.18 -5.23 0.58
CA LEU A 90 19.09 -6.07 1.08
C LEU A 90 18.94 -5.98 2.61
N LYS A 91 20.05 -5.93 3.35
CA LYS A 91 20.05 -5.72 4.81
C LYS A 91 19.52 -4.32 5.16
N ALA A 92 19.99 -3.28 4.48
CA ALA A 92 19.55 -1.91 4.72
C ALA A 92 18.07 -1.69 4.35
N MET A 93 17.61 -2.24 3.24
CA MET A 93 16.20 -2.27 2.82
C MET A 93 15.35 -2.98 3.87
N SER A 94 15.82 -4.10 4.42
CA SER A 94 15.12 -4.82 5.49
C SER A 94 15.01 -3.97 6.76
N ALA A 95 16.06 -3.23 7.13
CA ALA A 95 16.00 -2.27 8.23
C ALA A 95 15.00 -1.13 7.95
N ALA A 96 14.96 -0.61 6.72
CA ALA A 96 13.99 0.41 6.32
C ALA A 96 12.54 -0.11 6.32
N ALA A 97 12.32 -1.37 5.92
CA ALA A 97 11.02 -2.03 6.02
C ALA A 97 10.58 -2.20 7.48
N ASN A 98 11.49 -2.63 8.36
CA ASN A 98 11.24 -2.71 9.81
C ASN A 98 10.87 -1.35 10.38
N PHE A 99 11.58 -0.29 10.01
CA PHE A 99 11.23 1.08 10.40
C PHE A 99 9.82 1.46 9.92
N ALA A 100 9.45 1.11 8.70
CA ALA A 100 8.10 1.37 8.16
C ALA A 100 7.01 0.64 8.94
N TRP A 101 7.23 -0.63 9.31
CA TRP A 101 6.29 -1.39 10.15
C TRP A 101 6.16 -0.78 11.54
N VAL A 102 7.27 -0.46 12.21
CA VAL A 102 7.20 0.22 13.52
C VAL A 102 6.47 1.56 13.40
N ASN A 103 6.72 2.32 12.33
CA ASN A 103 6.01 3.57 12.07
C ASN A 103 4.49 3.35 11.98
N ARG A 104 4.03 2.37 11.19
CA ARG A 104 2.59 2.05 11.07
C ARG A 104 2.02 1.51 12.37
N SER A 105 2.72 0.65 13.11
CA SER A 105 2.30 0.16 14.42
C SER A 105 2.13 1.30 15.44
N SER A 106 3.05 2.27 15.46
CA SER A 106 2.89 3.48 16.28
C SER A 106 1.66 4.28 15.88
N MET A 107 1.39 4.43 14.58
CA MET A 107 0.18 5.11 14.10
C MET A 107 -1.09 4.34 14.43
N THR A 108 -1.10 3.01 14.34
CA THR A 108 -2.22 2.18 14.79
C THR A 108 -2.53 2.41 16.27
N PHE A 109 -1.49 2.46 17.12
CA PHE A 109 -1.66 2.80 18.53
C PHE A 109 -2.26 4.21 18.71
N LEU A 110 -1.74 5.22 18.01
CA LEU A 110 -2.25 6.59 18.09
C LEU A 110 -3.70 6.71 17.59
N SER A 111 -4.05 6.00 16.52
CA SER A 111 -5.43 5.94 16.02
C SER A 111 -6.37 5.33 17.07
N ARG A 112 -5.98 4.23 17.70
CA ARG A 112 -6.74 3.63 18.81
C ARG A 112 -6.94 4.61 19.96
N GLN A 113 -5.89 5.35 20.35
CA GLN A 113 -6.00 6.36 21.41
C GLN A 113 -6.93 7.52 21.03
N ALA A 114 -6.88 7.97 19.77
CA ALA A 114 -7.77 9.03 19.28
C ALA A 114 -9.25 8.60 19.33
N PHE A 115 -9.56 7.40 18.87
CA PHE A 115 -10.91 6.84 18.91
C PHE A 115 -11.36 6.61 20.37
N ALA A 116 -10.53 5.99 21.20
CA ALA A 116 -10.84 5.75 22.61
C ALA A 116 -11.18 7.04 23.37
N LYS A 117 -10.39 8.11 23.14
CA LYS A 117 -10.65 9.43 23.71
C LYS A 117 -11.97 10.03 23.22
N GLN A 118 -12.25 9.93 21.92
CA GLN A 118 -13.44 10.53 21.31
C GLN A 118 -14.74 9.83 21.75
N PHE A 119 -14.73 8.49 21.80
CA PHE A 119 -15.90 7.68 22.13
C PHE A 119 -16.02 7.31 23.61
N ARG A 120 -15.00 7.61 24.42
CA ARG A 120 -14.92 7.25 25.85
C ARG A 120 -15.09 5.74 26.08
N MET A 121 -14.49 4.95 25.20
CA MET A 121 -14.50 3.49 25.21
C MET A 121 -13.06 2.99 25.02
N THR A 122 -12.74 1.79 25.49
CA THR A 122 -11.41 1.22 25.21
C THR A 122 -11.31 0.80 23.74
N PRO A 123 -10.09 0.66 23.16
CA PRO A 123 -9.94 0.11 21.81
C PRO A 123 -10.52 -1.30 21.66
N ASP A 124 -10.57 -2.08 22.74
CA ASP A 124 -11.14 -3.43 22.75
C ASP A 124 -12.68 -3.36 22.73
N ASP A 125 -13.30 -2.44 23.48
CA ASP A 125 -14.76 -2.20 23.40
C ASP A 125 -15.20 -1.70 22.01
N LEU A 126 -14.29 -1.03 21.30
CA LEU A 126 -14.47 -0.54 19.93
C LEU A 126 -14.08 -1.57 18.85
N ASP A 127 -13.67 -2.78 19.25
CA ASP A 127 -13.28 -3.88 18.36
C ASP A 127 -12.19 -3.50 17.35
N MET A 128 -11.23 -2.65 17.75
CA MET A 128 -10.24 -2.05 16.85
C MET A 128 -9.07 -3.00 16.52
N HIS A 129 -9.36 -4.12 15.85
CA HIS A 129 -8.37 -5.09 15.40
C HIS A 129 -7.70 -4.68 14.08
N VAL A 130 -6.47 -5.18 13.86
CA VAL A 130 -5.77 -4.98 12.59
C VAL A 130 -6.18 -6.10 11.64
N ILE A 131 -6.81 -5.74 10.51
CA ILE A 131 -7.16 -6.69 9.45
C ILE A 131 -5.88 -7.25 8.82
N TYR A 132 -5.04 -6.36 8.29
CA TYR A 132 -3.78 -6.73 7.65
C TYR A 132 -2.84 -5.53 7.53
N ASP A 133 -1.56 -5.80 7.29
CA ASP A 133 -0.55 -4.79 6.93
C ASP A 133 0.24 -5.31 5.73
N VAL A 134 0.28 -4.53 4.65
CA VAL A 134 0.94 -4.94 3.42
C VAL A 134 1.88 -3.86 2.87
N SER A 135 3.01 -4.30 2.34
CA SER A 135 4.00 -3.44 1.67
C SER A 135 3.79 -3.45 0.16
N HIS A 136 4.02 -2.31 -0.49
CA HIS A 136 3.96 -2.18 -1.95
C HIS A 136 5.24 -1.62 -2.61
N ASN A 137 6.27 -1.36 -1.80
CA ASN A 137 7.62 -1.01 -2.23
C ASN A 137 8.61 -1.85 -1.42
N ILE A 138 8.94 -3.04 -1.92
CA ILE A 138 9.79 -4.01 -1.22
C ILE A 138 10.35 -5.05 -2.19
N ALA A 139 11.53 -5.61 -1.88
CA ALA A 139 12.00 -6.84 -2.50
C ALA A 139 11.93 -8.00 -1.51
N LYS A 140 11.53 -9.19 -1.96
CA LYS A 140 11.36 -10.38 -1.13
C LYS A 140 11.96 -11.61 -1.79
N VAL A 141 12.66 -12.42 -1.00
CA VAL A 141 13.09 -13.75 -1.42
C VAL A 141 11.89 -14.68 -1.29
N GLU A 142 11.43 -15.25 -2.40
CA GLU A 142 10.23 -16.08 -2.49
C GLU A 142 10.47 -17.26 -3.43
N GLU A 143 9.76 -18.35 -3.21
CA GLU A 143 9.78 -19.53 -4.08
C GLU A 143 8.61 -19.47 -5.06
N HIS A 144 8.92 -19.63 -6.35
CA HIS A 144 7.95 -19.56 -7.42
C HIS A 144 8.24 -20.62 -8.49
N MET A 145 7.22 -21.02 -9.25
CA MET A 145 7.39 -21.91 -10.40
C MET A 145 7.78 -21.09 -11.63
N VAL A 146 8.88 -21.46 -12.28
CA VAL A 146 9.37 -20.85 -13.53
C VAL A 146 9.72 -21.97 -14.49
N ASP A 147 9.07 -22.01 -15.65
CA ASP A 147 9.23 -23.07 -16.66
C ASP A 147 9.04 -24.48 -16.07
N GLY A 148 8.03 -24.64 -15.21
CA GLY A 148 7.72 -25.92 -14.55
C GLY A 148 8.71 -26.33 -13.46
N LYS A 149 9.65 -25.47 -13.04
CA LYS A 149 10.60 -25.74 -11.96
C LYS A 149 10.49 -24.72 -10.83
N GLN A 150 10.54 -25.19 -9.59
CA GLN A 150 10.63 -24.31 -8.44
C GLN A 150 11.97 -23.56 -8.45
N LYS A 151 11.92 -22.23 -8.32
CA LYS A 151 13.08 -21.36 -8.22
C LYS A 151 12.90 -20.39 -7.07
N THR A 152 14.00 -20.13 -6.35
CA THR A 152 14.08 -19.03 -5.39
C THR A 152 14.38 -17.73 -6.15
N LEU A 153 13.49 -16.76 -6.05
CA LEU A 153 13.58 -15.47 -6.73
C LEU A 153 13.66 -14.33 -5.72
N LEU A 154 14.35 -13.25 -6.08
CA LEU A 154 14.23 -11.96 -5.41
C LEU A 154 13.17 -11.13 -6.15
N VAL A 155 11.92 -11.24 -5.71
CA VAL A 155 10.78 -10.55 -6.32
C VAL A 155 10.79 -9.09 -5.92
N HIS A 156 10.95 -8.19 -6.89
CA HIS A 156 10.93 -6.74 -6.69
C HIS A 156 9.51 -6.21 -6.92
N ARG A 157 8.93 -5.57 -5.91
CA ARG A 157 7.62 -4.93 -5.99
C ARG A 157 7.78 -3.43 -5.77
N LYS A 158 7.40 -2.64 -6.78
CA LYS A 158 7.40 -1.17 -6.74
C LYS A 158 6.04 -0.67 -7.24
N GLY A 159 5.20 -0.17 -6.33
CA GLY A 159 3.81 0.11 -6.63
C GLY A 159 2.99 -1.15 -6.97
N SER A 160 3.36 -2.28 -6.41
CA SER A 160 2.63 -3.55 -6.52
C SER A 160 2.63 -4.27 -5.18
N THR A 161 1.60 -5.08 -4.94
CA THR A 161 1.33 -5.67 -3.62
C THR A 161 1.41 -7.18 -3.72
N ARG A 162 1.95 -7.85 -2.70
CA ARG A 162 1.90 -9.31 -2.60
C ARG A 162 0.45 -9.77 -2.40
N ALA A 163 0.04 -10.83 -3.09
CA ALA A 163 -1.32 -11.34 -3.14
C ALA A 163 -1.31 -12.88 -3.15
N PHE A 164 -0.79 -13.49 -2.08
CA PHE A 164 -0.68 -14.94 -1.98
C PHE A 164 -2.05 -15.65 -1.96
N PRO A 165 -2.14 -16.84 -2.60
CA PRO A 165 -3.39 -17.58 -2.74
C PRO A 165 -3.86 -18.17 -1.40
N PRO A 166 -5.11 -18.68 -1.33
CA PRO A 166 -5.52 -19.58 -0.27
C PRO A 166 -4.50 -20.72 -0.06
N HIS A 167 -4.40 -21.21 1.17
CA HIS A 167 -3.52 -22.30 1.61
C HIS A 167 -2.01 -22.01 1.56
N HIS A 168 -1.60 -20.79 1.17
CA HIS A 168 -0.19 -20.44 1.15
C HIS A 168 0.37 -20.39 2.59
N PRO A 169 1.50 -21.05 2.92
CA PRO A 169 1.95 -21.21 4.30
C PRO A 169 2.34 -19.89 5.01
N LEU A 170 2.61 -18.83 4.24
CA LEU A 170 2.99 -17.51 4.76
C LEU A 170 1.81 -16.56 5.04
N ILE A 171 0.56 -16.99 4.84
CA ILE A 171 -0.62 -16.18 5.23
C ILE A 171 -1.10 -16.60 6.63
N PRO A 172 -1.62 -15.66 7.45
CA PRO A 172 -2.18 -16.00 8.76
C PRO A 172 -3.29 -17.05 8.68
N VAL A 173 -3.44 -17.83 9.76
CA VAL A 173 -4.37 -18.96 9.84
C VAL A 173 -5.81 -18.57 9.48
N ASP A 174 -6.27 -17.40 9.93
CA ASP A 174 -7.63 -16.91 9.71
C ASP A 174 -7.96 -16.67 8.23
N TYR A 175 -6.93 -16.43 7.41
CA TYR A 175 -7.04 -16.12 5.99
C TYR A 175 -6.66 -17.29 5.08
N GLN A 176 -6.36 -18.46 5.65
CA GLN A 176 -5.92 -19.64 4.89
C GLN A 176 -6.92 -20.06 3.82
N LEU A 177 -8.23 -19.90 4.05
CA LEU A 177 -9.26 -20.30 3.09
C LEU A 177 -9.62 -19.20 2.08
N THR A 178 -9.32 -17.94 2.39
CA THR A 178 -9.75 -16.78 1.61
C THR A 178 -8.63 -16.22 0.73
N GLY A 179 -7.38 -16.55 1.06
CA GLY A 179 -6.19 -15.93 0.48
C GLY A 179 -5.77 -14.67 1.23
N GLN A 180 -4.57 -14.17 0.93
CA GLN A 180 -3.99 -13.02 1.61
C GLN A 180 -4.86 -11.77 1.39
N PRO A 181 -5.23 -11.01 2.45
CA PRO A 181 -5.82 -9.69 2.27
C PRO A 181 -4.84 -8.76 1.53
N VAL A 182 -5.38 -7.98 0.59
CA VAL A 182 -4.65 -7.00 -0.21
C VAL A 182 -5.35 -5.66 -0.09
N LEU A 183 -4.64 -4.66 0.45
CA LEU A 183 -5.20 -3.33 0.72
C LEU A 183 -4.87 -2.41 -0.45
N ILE A 184 -5.89 -1.90 -1.13
CA ILE A 184 -5.78 -1.03 -2.29
C ILE A 184 -6.28 0.36 -1.94
N GLY A 185 -5.36 1.30 -1.81
CA GLY A 185 -5.67 2.69 -1.52
C GLY A 185 -6.19 3.44 -2.74
N GLY A 186 -7.29 4.17 -2.55
CA GLY A 186 -7.78 5.16 -3.50
C GLY A 186 -7.02 6.48 -3.41
N THR A 187 -7.80 7.56 -3.31
CA THR A 187 -7.35 8.93 -3.09
C THR A 187 -8.19 9.54 -1.96
N MET A 188 -7.89 10.78 -1.57
CA MET A 188 -8.67 11.47 -0.52
C MET A 188 -10.17 11.64 -0.84
N GLY A 189 -10.61 11.41 -2.08
CA GLY A 189 -12.00 11.54 -2.51
C GLY A 189 -12.52 10.36 -3.30
N THR A 190 -11.83 9.21 -3.30
CA THR A 190 -12.28 8.02 -4.03
C THR A 190 -12.29 6.79 -3.13
N CYS A 191 -13.03 5.77 -3.55
CA CYS A 191 -13.11 4.51 -2.81
C CYS A 191 -11.74 3.82 -2.69
N SER A 192 -11.60 3.01 -1.64
CA SER A 192 -10.53 2.03 -1.48
C SER A 192 -11.11 0.62 -1.59
N TYR A 193 -10.27 -0.39 -1.77
CA TYR A 193 -10.69 -1.79 -1.84
C TYR A 193 -9.85 -2.67 -0.93
N VAL A 194 -10.49 -3.74 -0.43
CA VAL A 194 -9.79 -4.92 0.07
C VAL A 194 -10.05 -6.05 -0.93
N LEU A 195 -8.96 -6.63 -1.43
CA LEU A 195 -8.97 -7.78 -2.31
C LEU A 195 -8.40 -9.01 -1.57
N THR A 196 -8.51 -10.19 -2.17
CA THR A 196 -7.78 -11.38 -1.75
C THR A 196 -6.88 -11.92 -2.86
N GLY A 197 -5.76 -12.52 -2.46
CA GLY A 197 -4.85 -13.21 -3.37
C GLY A 197 -5.45 -14.49 -3.96
N THR A 198 -4.91 -14.93 -5.09
CA THR A 198 -5.48 -16.00 -5.90
C THR A 198 -4.41 -16.92 -6.47
N GLU A 199 -4.81 -18.13 -6.86
CA GLU A 199 -3.89 -19.10 -7.49
C GLU A 199 -3.40 -18.61 -8.85
N VAL A 200 -4.28 -17.98 -9.64
CA VAL A 200 -3.92 -17.34 -10.92
C VAL A 200 -2.84 -16.27 -10.69
N GLY A 201 -3.01 -15.42 -9.66
CA GLY A 201 -1.98 -14.43 -9.30
C GLY A 201 -0.66 -15.07 -8.87
N MET A 202 -0.68 -16.22 -8.19
CA MET A 202 0.53 -16.95 -7.85
C MET A 202 1.30 -17.38 -9.11
N GLN A 203 0.57 -17.90 -10.11
CA GLN A 203 1.14 -18.47 -11.32
C GLN A 203 1.59 -17.42 -12.34
N GLU A 204 0.79 -16.36 -12.54
CA GLU A 204 1.02 -15.39 -13.62
C GLU A 204 1.86 -14.19 -13.19
N THR A 205 1.84 -13.82 -11.91
CA THR A 205 2.43 -12.55 -11.43
C THR A 205 3.29 -12.71 -10.19
N PHE A 206 3.79 -13.93 -9.91
CA PHE A 206 4.58 -14.23 -8.72
C PHE A 206 3.85 -13.82 -7.43
N GLY A 207 2.55 -14.12 -7.37
CA GLY A 207 1.68 -13.76 -6.25
C GLY A 207 1.62 -12.25 -6.04
N SER A 208 1.39 -11.47 -7.11
CA SER A 208 1.38 -10.00 -7.04
C SER A 208 0.14 -9.40 -7.70
N THR A 209 -0.29 -8.24 -7.19
CA THR A 209 -1.38 -7.44 -7.79
C THR A 209 -1.09 -5.93 -7.64
N CYS A 210 -2.04 -5.08 -7.99
CA CYS A 210 -1.93 -3.63 -7.88
C CYS A 210 -1.80 -3.14 -6.42
N HIS A 211 -1.53 -1.84 -6.21
CA HIS A 211 -1.46 -1.21 -4.88
C HIS A 211 -2.46 -0.07 -4.69
N GLY A 212 -2.95 0.51 -5.78
CA GLY A 212 -3.77 1.71 -5.79
C GLY A 212 -3.99 2.22 -7.21
N ALA A 213 -4.63 3.37 -7.34
CA ALA A 213 -4.92 4.01 -8.63
C ALA A 213 -3.68 4.29 -9.48
N GLY A 214 -2.58 4.69 -8.84
CA GLY A 214 -1.43 5.26 -9.54
C GLY A 214 -1.71 6.67 -10.07
N ARG A 215 -0.67 7.51 -10.12
CA ARG A 215 -0.82 8.90 -10.56
C ARG A 215 -1.00 9.00 -12.07
N ALA A 216 -1.95 9.81 -12.51
CA ALA A 216 -2.15 10.17 -13.91
C ALA A 216 -1.47 11.51 -14.25
N LEU A 217 -1.37 12.43 -13.28
CA LEU A 217 -0.76 13.74 -13.43
C LEU A 217 0.47 13.90 -12.52
N SER A 218 1.50 14.59 -13.04
CA SER A 218 2.63 15.02 -12.21
C SER A 218 2.15 16.04 -11.17
N ARG A 219 2.81 16.07 -10.00
CA ARG A 219 2.45 17.02 -8.92
C ARG A 219 2.50 18.47 -9.40
N ALA A 220 3.47 18.81 -10.25
CA ALA A 220 3.59 20.15 -10.83
C ALA A 220 2.42 20.49 -11.74
N LYS A 221 1.90 19.52 -12.51
CA LYS A 221 0.73 19.72 -13.37
C LYS A 221 -0.55 19.86 -12.53
N SER A 222 -0.73 19.04 -11.50
CA SER A 222 -1.87 19.16 -10.58
C SER A 222 -1.94 20.55 -9.92
N ARG A 223 -0.81 21.05 -9.38
CA ARG A 223 -0.75 22.39 -8.76
C ARG A 223 -1.08 23.55 -9.70
N ARG A 224 -0.86 23.38 -11.01
CA ARG A 224 -1.18 24.41 -12.01
C ARG A 224 -2.64 24.39 -12.42
N ASN A 225 -3.27 23.22 -12.39
CA ASN A 225 -4.57 23.00 -13.00
C ASN A 225 -5.70 22.92 -11.98
N LEU A 226 -5.41 22.65 -10.71
CA LEU A 226 -6.41 22.41 -9.67
C LEU A 226 -6.36 23.54 -8.64
N ASP A 227 -7.53 24.06 -8.31
CA ASP A 227 -7.70 25.03 -7.24
C ASP A 227 -7.94 24.33 -5.90
N TYR A 228 -7.30 24.84 -4.86
CA TYR A 228 -7.38 24.29 -3.51
C TYR A 228 -8.80 24.34 -2.92
N GLN A 229 -9.49 25.47 -3.05
CA GLN A 229 -10.82 25.66 -2.46
C GLN A 229 -11.86 24.82 -3.19
N GLU A 230 -11.71 24.66 -4.50
CA GLU A 230 -12.57 23.79 -5.30
C GLU A 230 -12.42 22.32 -4.89
N VAL A 231 -11.19 21.83 -4.68
CA VAL A 231 -10.98 20.45 -4.21
C VAL A 231 -11.60 20.24 -2.84
N LEU A 232 -11.45 21.18 -1.90
CA LEU A 232 -12.08 21.08 -0.59
C LEU A 232 -13.60 21.05 -0.67
N ARG A 233 -14.19 21.95 -1.46
CA ARG A 233 -15.66 22.01 -1.64
C ARG A 233 -16.20 20.70 -2.19
N LYS A 234 -15.55 20.14 -3.21
CA LYS A 234 -15.93 18.83 -3.79
C LYS A 234 -15.86 17.67 -2.79
N LEU A 235 -14.90 17.69 -1.86
CA LEU A 235 -14.81 16.70 -0.79
C LEU A 235 -15.93 16.90 0.23
N GLU A 236 -16.22 18.15 0.60
CA GLU A 236 -17.31 18.50 1.51
C GLU A 236 -18.68 18.13 0.92
N ASP A 237 -18.91 18.38 -0.38
CA ASP A 237 -20.12 17.97 -1.11
C ASP A 237 -20.30 16.44 -1.13
N GLN A 238 -19.21 15.68 -1.00
CA GLN A 238 -19.24 14.21 -0.86
C GLN A 238 -19.36 13.74 0.60
N GLY A 239 -19.45 14.66 1.55
CA GLY A 239 -19.49 14.38 2.99
C GLY A 239 -18.14 13.93 3.57
N ILE A 240 -17.02 14.30 2.93
CA ILE A 240 -15.67 13.90 3.35
C ILE A 240 -15.01 15.03 4.12
N SER A 241 -14.78 14.80 5.41
CA SER A 241 -14.00 15.73 6.25
C SER A 241 -12.50 15.58 6.00
N ILE A 242 -11.76 16.68 5.84
CA ILE A 242 -10.32 16.61 5.61
C ILE A 242 -9.52 17.45 6.60
N ARG A 243 -8.40 16.88 7.06
CA ARG A 243 -7.36 17.58 7.82
C ARG A 243 -6.03 17.44 7.09
N VAL A 244 -5.45 18.57 6.72
CA VAL A 244 -4.18 18.64 5.99
C VAL A 244 -3.17 19.50 6.71
N ALA A 245 -1.90 19.09 6.68
CA ALA A 245 -0.80 19.90 7.20
C ALA A 245 -0.48 21.12 6.31
N SER A 246 -0.78 21.07 5.01
CA SER A 246 -0.52 22.16 4.07
C SER A 246 -1.54 22.22 2.92
N PRO A 247 -1.99 23.42 2.50
CA PRO A 247 -2.84 23.57 1.33
C PRO A 247 -2.24 23.02 0.03
N LYS A 248 -0.91 23.08 -0.13
CA LYS A 248 -0.23 22.60 -1.34
C LYS A 248 -0.47 21.11 -1.60
N LEU A 249 -0.55 20.32 -0.53
CA LEU A 249 -0.73 18.87 -0.60
C LEU A 249 -2.11 18.47 -1.10
N VAL A 250 -3.13 19.29 -0.85
CA VAL A 250 -4.50 19.00 -1.30
C VAL A 250 -4.58 19.02 -2.83
N MET A 251 -4.00 20.04 -3.48
CA MET A 251 -3.98 20.11 -4.94
C MET A 251 -3.14 18.99 -5.57
N GLU A 252 -1.98 18.67 -4.97
CA GLU A 252 -1.09 17.63 -5.48
C GLU A 252 -1.71 16.23 -5.43
N GLU A 253 -2.55 15.98 -4.45
CA GLU A 253 -3.08 14.66 -4.13
C GLU A 253 -4.59 14.54 -4.44
N ALA A 254 -5.16 15.54 -5.11
CA ALA A 254 -6.57 15.60 -5.50
C ALA A 254 -6.96 14.37 -6.33
N PRO A 255 -8.21 13.88 -6.22
CA PRO A 255 -8.70 12.71 -6.97
C PRO A 255 -8.37 12.75 -8.47
N GLU A 256 -8.52 13.91 -9.11
CA GLU A 256 -8.27 14.13 -10.53
C GLU A 256 -6.78 13.95 -10.94
N SER A 257 -5.87 13.88 -9.97
CA SER A 257 -4.45 13.62 -10.22
C SER A 257 -4.12 12.14 -10.41
N TYR A 258 -5.08 11.26 -10.14
CA TYR A 258 -4.93 9.81 -10.14
C TYR A 258 -5.79 9.15 -11.22
N LYS A 259 -5.46 7.90 -11.56
CA LYS A 259 -6.35 7.08 -12.38
C LYS A 259 -7.59 6.70 -11.56
N ASN A 260 -8.61 6.19 -12.22
CA ASN A 260 -9.74 5.58 -11.52
C ASN A 260 -9.30 4.25 -10.89
N VAL A 261 -9.34 4.19 -9.55
CA VAL A 261 -8.98 2.99 -8.78
C VAL A 261 -9.88 1.80 -9.09
N THR A 262 -11.16 2.03 -9.41
CA THR A 262 -12.11 0.97 -9.76
C THR A 262 -11.67 0.28 -11.04
N ASP A 263 -11.29 1.03 -12.08
CA ASP A 263 -10.84 0.44 -13.35
C ASP A 263 -9.57 -0.42 -13.15
N VAL A 264 -8.66 0.02 -12.28
CA VAL A 264 -7.45 -0.75 -11.92
C VAL A 264 -7.81 -2.05 -11.20
N VAL A 265 -8.70 -1.98 -10.22
CA VAL A 265 -9.17 -3.16 -9.46
C VAL A 265 -9.95 -4.12 -10.35
N ASP A 266 -10.82 -3.59 -11.20
CA ASP A 266 -11.65 -4.38 -12.13
C ASP A 266 -10.78 -5.10 -13.14
N THR A 267 -9.71 -4.48 -13.62
CA THR A 267 -8.73 -5.13 -14.50
C THR A 267 -8.04 -6.30 -13.80
N CYS A 268 -7.52 -6.10 -12.58
CA CYS A 268 -6.87 -7.17 -11.82
C CYS A 268 -7.86 -8.28 -11.41
N HIS A 269 -9.12 -7.94 -11.20
CA HIS A 269 -10.18 -8.89 -10.90
C HIS A 269 -10.57 -9.73 -12.11
N ALA A 270 -10.77 -9.09 -13.26
CA ALA A 270 -11.09 -9.76 -14.52
C ALA A 270 -9.95 -10.67 -15.00
N ALA A 271 -8.70 -10.26 -14.79
CA ALA A 271 -7.52 -11.09 -15.03
C ALA A 271 -7.39 -12.27 -14.05
N GLY A 272 -8.19 -12.29 -12.97
CA GLY A 272 -8.16 -13.36 -11.98
C GLY A 272 -6.99 -13.30 -11.00
N ILE A 273 -6.05 -12.35 -11.13
CA ILE A 273 -4.86 -12.26 -10.26
C ILE A 273 -5.16 -11.79 -8.82
N SER A 274 -6.34 -11.22 -8.59
CA SER A 274 -6.86 -10.90 -7.25
C SER A 274 -8.39 -10.86 -7.26
N LYS A 275 -9.05 -11.15 -6.14
CA LYS A 275 -10.52 -11.15 -6.05
C LYS A 275 -11.02 -10.00 -5.20
N LYS A 276 -12.05 -9.26 -5.64
CA LYS A 276 -12.68 -8.22 -4.81
C LYS A 276 -13.34 -8.86 -3.58
N ALA A 277 -13.10 -8.28 -2.41
CA ALA A 277 -13.77 -8.69 -1.18
C ALA A 277 -14.64 -7.56 -0.61
N ILE A 278 -14.07 -6.35 -0.45
CA ILE A 278 -14.74 -5.21 0.19
C ILE A 278 -14.42 -3.93 -0.60
N LYS A 279 -15.42 -3.05 -0.73
CA LYS A 279 -15.25 -1.65 -1.15
C LYS A 279 -15.46 -0.73 0.04
N LEU A 280 -14.60 0.27 0.16
CA LEU A 280 -14.59 1.24 1.23
C LEU A 280 -14.73 2.64 0.65
N ARG A 281 -15.48 3.52 1.30
CA ARG A 281 -15.59 4.94 0.92
C ARG A 281 -15.05 5.82 2.06
N PRO A 282 -14.17 6.80 1.80
CA PRO A 282 -13.69 7.69 2.83
C PRO A 282 -14.83 8.59 3.35
N ILE A 283 -14.81 8.86 4.65
CA ILE A 283 -15.64 9.87 5.32
C ILE A 283 -14.79 10.91 6.06
N ALA A 284 -13.55 10.55 6.42
CA ALA A 284 -12.57 11.51 6.88
C ALA A 284 -11.15 11.15 6.44
N VAL A 285 -10.36 12.16 6.08
CA VAL A 285 -8.98 12.00 5.59
C VAL A 285 -8.04 12.89 6.39
N ILE A 286 -6.95 12.31 6.90
CA ILE A 286 -5.85 13.01 7.54
C ILE A 286 -4.61 12.87 6.65
N LYS A 287 -4.06 14.00 6.20
CA LYS A 287 -2.83 14.05 5.40
C LYS A 287 -1.75 14.85 6.13
N GLY A 288 -0.54 14.27 6.20
CA GLY A 288 0.65 14.91 6.75
C GLY A 288 1.41 15.75 5.74
#